data_AF-A0A960P0B7-F1
#
_entry.id   AF-A0A960P0B7-F1
#
_cell.length_a   1.000
_cell.length_b   1.000
_cell.length_c   1.000
_cell.angle_alpha   90.00
_cell.angle_beta   90.00
_cell.angle_gamma   90.00
#
_symmetry.space_group_name_H-M   'P 1'
#
loop_
_entity.id
_entity.type
_entity.pdbx_description
1 polymer ?
#
loop_
_entity_poly.entity_id
_entity_poly.type
_entity_poly.pdbx_seq_one_letter_code
_entity_poly.pdbx_strand_id
1 'polypeptide(L)'
;MTTSESERAEARALLDTAIAAADAGGAILERYFRSGELEVSTKAANDFVTQADRESERALVDEILRRHPDHAILAEEGTTHPGATAEVEWVIDPLDGTTNFL
;
A
#
# COMPACT_ATOMS: atom_id res chain seq x y z
N MET A 1 14.22 17.42 23.99
CA MET A 1 12.77 17.68 23.87
C MET A 1 12.09 16.31 23.98
N THR A 2 11.36 16.05 25.07
CA THR A 2 10.75 14.75 25.33
C THR A 2 9.39 14.71 24.65
N THR A 3 9.22 13.88 23.62
CA THR A 3 7.91 13.61 22.99
C THR A 3 6.91 13.20 24.06
N SER A 4 5.76 13.86 24.08
CA SER A 4 4.67 13.61 25.03
C SER A 4 4.08 12.20 24.86
N GLU A 5 3.38 11.72 25.88
CA GLU A 5 2.76 10.39 25.87
C GLU A 5 1.67 10.27 24.79
N SER A 6 0.96 11.36 24.51
CA SER A 6 -0.05 11.45 23.45
C SER A 6 0.56 11.29 22.05
N GLU A 7 1.63 12.03 21.76
CA GLU A 7 2.34 11.95 20.48
C GLU A 7 2.92 10.54 20.24
N ARG A 8 3.37 9.86 21.31
CA ARG A 8 3.84 8.46 21.20
C ARG A 8 2.70 7.48 20.92
N ALA A 9 1.53 7.68 21.53
CA ALA A 9 0.37 6.84 21.30
C ALA A 9 -0.15 6.99 19.86
N GLU A 10 -0.19 8.22 19.36
CA GLU A 10 -0.55 8.52 17.97
C GLU A 10 0.44 7.89 16.98
N ALA A 11 1.74 8.10 17.18
CA ALA A 11 2.78 7.47 16.36
C ALA A 11 2.66 5.93 16.36
N ARG A 12 2.28 5.33 17.50
CA ARG A 12 2.05 3.89 17.57
C ARG A 12 0.83 3.45 16.78
N ALA A 13 -0.27 4.19 16.85
CA ALA A 13 -1.48 3.89 16.07
C ALA A 13 -1.24 3.98 14.55
N LEU A 14 -0.45 4.98 14.11
CA LEU A 14 0.00 5.10 12.72
C LEU A 14 0.88 3.91 12.33
N LEU A 15 1.85 3.53 13.15
CA LEU A 15 2.70 2.37 12.88
C LEU A 15 1.89 1.07 12.76
N ASP A 16 0.96 0.83 13.69
CA ASP A 16 0.12 -0.38 13.68
C ASP A 16 -0.83 -0.39 12.45
N THR A 17 -1.15 0.78 11.89
CA THR A 17 -1.88 0.91 10.63
C THR A 17 -0.99 0.62 9.42
N ALA A 18 0.23 1.17 9.39
CA ALA A 18 1.20 0.92 8.33
C ALA A 18 1.51 -0.57 8.19
N ILE A 19 1.72 -1.27 9.31
CA ILE A 19 1.99 -2.72 9.34
C ILE A 19 0.81 -3.48 8.74
N ALA A 20 -0.42 -3.19 9.18
CA ALA A 20 -1.59 -3.90 8.68
C ALA A 20 -1.87 -3.66 7.20
N ALA A 21 -1.64 -2.43 6.73
CA ALA A 21 -1.77 -2.10 5.32
C ALA A 21 -0.71 -2.83 4.47
N ALA A 22 0.54 -2.87 4.94
CA ALA A 22 1.63 -3.60 4.30
C ALA A 22 1.35 -5.12 4.26
N ASP A 23 0.83 -5.70 5.34
CA ASP A 23 0.42 -7.12 5.37
C ASP A 23 -0.69 -7.41 4.34
N ALA A 24 -1.65 -6.49 4.18
CA ALA A 24 -2.75 -6.63 3.23
C ALA A 24 -2.28 -6.57 1.77
N GLY A 25 -1.46 -5.57 1.42
CA GLY A 25 -0.86 -5.46 0.08
C GLY A 25 0.10 -6.61 -0.22
N GLY A 26 0.95 -6.96 0.74
CA GLY A 26 1.90 -8.08 0.63
C GLY A 26 1.21 -9.42 0.37
N ALA A 27 0.07 -9.69 1.01
CA ALA A 27 -0.71 -10.90 0.76
C ALA A 27 -1.22 -11.01 -0.69
N ILE A 28 -1.56 -9.88 -1.32
CA ILE A 28 -1.91 -9.84 -2.74
C ILE A 28 -0.69 -10.17 -3.59
N LEU A 29 0.43 -9.49 -3.37
CA LEU A 29 1.67 -9.72 -4.11
C LEU A 29 2.16 -11.18 -3.99
N GLU A 30 2.09 -11.76 -2.80
CA GLU A 30 2.43 -13.17 -2.59
C GLU A 30 1.51 -14.12 -3.38
N ARG A 31 0.22 -13.81 -3.47
CA ARG A 31 -0.74 -14.60 -4.28
C ARG A 31 -0.33 -14.56 -5.75
N TYR A 32 -0.01 -13.38 -6.27
CA TYR A 32 0.46 -13.21 -7.65
C TYR A 32 1.77 -13.98 -7.87
N PHE A 33 2.77 -13.79 -7.03
CA PHE A 33 4.05 -14.48 -7.13
C PHE A 33 3.93 -16.02 -7.14
N ARG A 34 3.02 -16.57 -6.33
CA ARG A 34 2.79 -18.03 -6.24
C ARG A 34 1.90 -18.59 -7.34
N SER A 35 1.15 -17.76 -8.06
CA SER A 35 0.16 -18.23 -9.05
C SER A 35 0.78 -18.93 -10.26
N GLY A 36 2.09 -18.74 -10.51
CA GLY A 36 2.80 -19.39 -11.61
C GLY A 36 2.36 -18.95 -13.01
N GLU A 37 1.50 -17.94 -13.11
CA GLU A 37 1.03 -17.37 -14.39
C GLU A 37 2.11 -16.56 -15.14
N LEU A 38 3.31 -16.44 -14.55
CA LEU A 38 4.50 -15.81 -15.11
C LEU A 38 5.15 -16.59 -16.28
N GLU A 39 4.49 -17.61 -16.84
CA GLU A 39 4.95 -18.32 -18.04
C GLU A 39 4.51 -17.63 -19.36
N VAL A 40 4.66 -16.31 -19.54
CA VAL A 40 4.33 -15.69 -20.84
C VAL A 40 5.20 -14.45 -21.13
N SER A 41 5.50 -14.25 -22.42
CA SER A 41 6.28 -13.15 -23.04
C SER A 41 6.31 -11.79 -22.30
N THR A 42 7.35 -10.99 -22.55
CA THR A 42 7.62 -9.69 -21.89
C THR A 42 6.41 -8.76 -21.75
N LYS A 43 5.47 -8.75 -22.71
CA LYS A 43 4.26 -7.92 -22.62
C LYS A 43 3.25 -8.45 -21.59
N ALA A 44 3.04 -9.78 -21.56
CA ALA A 44 2.14 -10.41 -20.61
C ALA A 44 2.71 -10.37 -19.18
N ALA A 45 4.03 -10.45 -19.05
CA ALA A 45 4.74 -10.25 -17.79
C ALA A 45 4.51 -8.83 -17.22
N ASN A 46 4.63 -7.79 -18.05
CA ASN A 46 4.37 -6.41 -17.61
C ASN A 46 2.90 -6.19 -17.20
N ASP A 47 1.95 -6.68 -18.01
CA ASP A 47 0.51 -6.57 -17.68
C ASP A 47 0.18 -7.29 -16.36
N PHE A 48 0.85 -8.42 -16.08
CA PHE A 48 0.70 -9.16 -14.84
C PHE A 48 1.23 -8.39 -13.62
N VAL A 49 2.43 -7.82 -13.71
CA VAL A 49 3.01 -7.00 -12.63
C VAL A 49 2.14 -5.78 -12.35
N THR A 50 1.70 -5.08 -13.39
CA THR A 50 0.80 -3.93 -13.24
C THR A 50 -0.52 -4.32 -12.56
N GLN A 51 -1.06 -5.51 -12.83
CA GLN A 51 -2.27 -5.95 -12.13
C GLN A 51 -1.99 -6.27 -10.65
N ALA A 52 -0.88 -6.96 -10.37
CA ALA A 52 -0.47 -7.26 -8.99
C ALA A 52 -0.31 -5.98 -8.17
N ASP A 53 0.33 -4.97 -8.77
CA ASP A 53 0.60 -3.69 -8.13
C ASP A 53 -0.68 -2.90 -7.81
N ARG A 54 -1.60 -2.79 -8.78
CA ARG A 54 -2.91 -2.13 -8.56
C ARG A 54 -3.79 -2.85 -7.54
N GLU A 55 -3.79 -4.18 -7.54
CA GLU A 55 -4.56 -4.94 -6.54
C GLU A 55 -3.93 -4.79 -5.15
N SER A 56 -2.61 -4.73 -5.05
CA SER A 56 -1.87 -4.45 -3.81
C SER A 56 -2.21 -3.04 -3.29
N GLU A 57 -2.12 -2.02 -4.16
CA GLU A 57 -2.44 -0.63 -3.83
C GLU A 57 -3.83 -0.52 -3.21
N ARG A 58 -4.83 -1.12 -3.88
CA ARG A 58 -6.21 -1.08 -3.39
C ARG A 58 -6.35 -1.70 -2.01
N ALA A 59 -5.68 -2.82 -1.75
CA ALA A 59 -5.73 -3.49 -0.44
C ALA A 59 -5.08 -2.65 0.67
N LEU A 60 -3.93 -2.02 0.38
CA LEU A 60 -3.26 -1.06 1.27
C LEU A 60 -4.19 0.12 1.60
N VAL A 61 -4.74 0.75 0.57
CA VAL A 61 -5.62 1.92 0.69
C VAL A 61 -6.89 1.60 1.47
N ASP A 62 -7.54 0.47 1.17
CA ASP A 62 -8.75 0.04 1.87
C ASP A 62 -8.49 -0.16 3.37
N GLU A 63 -7.35 -0.76 3.75
CA GLU A 63 -7.00 -0.97 5.17
C GLU A 63 -6.69 0.35 5.90
N ILE A 64 -6.05 1.30 5.22
CA ILE A 64 -5.77 2.64 5.76
C ILE A 64 -7.09 3.40 5.98
N LEU A 65 -7.93 3.53 4.95
CA LEU A 65 -9.17 4.31 5.02
C LEU A 65 -10.23 3.66 5.92
N ARG A 66 -10.19 2.34 6.11
CA ARG A 66 -11.04 1.65 7.08
C ARG A 66 -10.75 2.09 8.52
N ARG A 67 -9.48 2.42 8.83
CA ARG A 67 -9.06 2.88 10.17
C ARG A 67 -9.11 4.39 10.30
N HIS A 68 -8.74 5.09 9.24
CA HIS A 68 -8.64 6.55 9.18
C HIS A 68 -9.33 7.09 7.92
N PRO A 69 -10.67 7.18 7.91
CA PRO A 69 -11.44 7.55 6.71
C PRO A 69 -11.15 8.96 6.18
N ASP A 70 -10.59 9.82 7.03
CA ASP A 70 -10.30 11.23 6.79
C ASP A 70 -8.84 11.52 6.41
N HIS A 71 -7.91 10.57 6.57
CA HIS A 71 -6.50 10.76 6.20
C HIS A 71 -6.34 10.90 4.69
N ALA A 72 -5.34 11.66 4.23
CA ALA A 72 -5.04 11.80 2.80
C ALA A 72 -4.20 10.63 2.26
N ILE A 73 -4.30 10.35 0.96
CA ILE A 73 -3.56 9.29 0.26
C ILE A 73 -3.00 9.81 -1.06
N LEU A 74 -1.74 9.49 -1.30
CA LEU A 74 -1.02 9.64 -2.57
C LEU A 74 -0.31 8.32 -2.89
N ALA A 75 -0.81 7.58 -3.88
CA ALA A 75 -0.27 6.27 -4.24
C ALA A 75 0.22 6.22 -5.70
N GLU A 76 1.28 5.45 -5.96
CA GLU A 76 2.01 5.42 -7.24
C GLU A 76 1.13 5.02 -8.44
N GLU A 77 0.24 4.04 -8.28
CA GLU A 77 -0.63 3.53 -9.35
C GLU A 77 -1.84 4.44 -9.62
N GLY A 78 -1.91 5.57 -8.92
CA GLY A 78 -2.81 6.68 -9.21
C GLY A 78 -3.97 6.82 -8.23
N THR A 79 -4.06 5.99 -7.18
CA THR A 79 -5.04 6.22 -6.13
C THR A 79 -4.72 7.49 -5.36
N THR A 80 -5.69 8.40 -5.34
CA THR A 80 -5.62 9.64 -4.56
C THR A 80 -6.87 9.78 -3.72
N HIS A 81 -6.68 10.15 -2.45
CA HIS A 81 -7.77 10.54 -1.56
C HIS A 81 -7.34 11.83 -0.89
N PRO A 82 -7.93 12.99 -1.24
CA PRO A 82 -7.37 14.28 -0.88
C PRO A 82 -7.46 14.61 0.62
N GLY A 83 -8.28 13.88 1.40
CA GLY A 83 -8.43 14.09 2.84
C GLY A 83 -8.55 15.57 3.18
N ALA A 84 -9.67 16.21 2.81
CA ALA A 84 -9.79 17.68 2.72
C ALA A 84 -9.38 18.49 3.97
N THR A 85 -9.29 17.85 5.15
CA THR A 85 -8.81 18.42 6.42
C THR A 85 -7.83 17.49 7.13
N ALA A 86 -7.16 16.60 6.40
CA ALA A 86 -6.27 15.59 6.97
C ALA A 86 -5.00 16.23 7.53
N GLU A 87 -4.63 15.84 8.74
CA GLU A 87 -3.32 16.16 9.33
C GLU A 87 -2.23 15.17 8.90
N VAL A 88 -2.64 14.02 8.33
CA VAL A 88 -1.77 12.91 7.92
C VAL A 88 -2.04 12.56 6.45
N GLU A 89 -0.96 12.43 5.67
CA GLU A 89 -0.97 11.92 4.30
C GLU A 89 -0.13 10.64 4.21
N TRP A 90 -0.69 9.59 3.60
CA TRP A 90 -0.01 8.34 3.31
C TRP A 90 0.54 8.36 1.90
N VAL A 91 1.86 8.20 1.77
CA VAL A 91 2.53 8.02 0.47
C VAL A 91 2.82 6.54 0.28
N ILE A 92 2.29 5.96 -0.80
CA ILE A 92 2.25 4.50 -1.00
C ILE A 92 2.92 4.14 -2.33
N ASP A 93 3.91 3.25 -2.24
CA ASP A 93 4.43 2.45 -3.35
C ASP A 93 4.04 0.98 -3.03
N PRO A 94 3.13 0.36 -3.80
CA PRO A 94 2.63 -0.97 -3.48
C PRO A 94 3.60 -2.09 -3.84
N LEU A 95 4.54 -1.86 -4.74
CA LEU A 95 5.54 -2.81 -5.22
C LEU A 95 6.82 -2.08 -5.69
N ASP A 96 7.69 -1.76 -4.73
CA ASP A 96 9.01 -1.23 -5.05
C ASP A 96 9.86 -2.29 -5.77
N GLY A 97 10.42 -1.90 -6.93
CA GLY A 97 11.28 -2.77 -7.72
C GLY A 97 10.52 -3.84 -8.52
N THR A 98 9.48 -3.44 -9.24
CA THR A 98 8.72 -4.24 -10.24
C THR A 98 9.58 -5.14 -11.15
N THR A 99 10.84 -4.77 -11.44
CA THR A 99 11.79 -5.61 -12.21
C THR A 99 12.23 -6.89 -11.47
N ASN A 100 12.32 -6.87 -10.14
CA ASN A 100 12.69 -8.05 -9.34
C ASN A 100 11.50 -8.97 -9.05
N PHE A 101 10.28 -8.50 -9.32
CA PHE A 101 9.06 -9.28 -9.14
C PHE A 101 8.80 -10.26 -10.30
N LEU A 102 9.49 -10.04 -11.44
CA LEU A 102 9.47 -10.86 -12.64
C LEU A 102 10.44 -12.04 -12.60
#